data_AF-A0A7C5CVH8-F1
#
_entry.id   AF-A0A7C5CVH8-F1
#
_cell.length_a   1.000
_cell.length_b   1.000
_cell.length_c   1.000
_cell.angle_alpha   90.00
_cell.angle_beta   90.00
_cell.angle_gamma   90.00
#
_symmetry.space_group_name_H-M   'P 1'
#
loop_
_entity.id
_entity.type
_entity.pdbx_description
1 polymer ?
#
loop_
_entity_poly.entity_id
_entity_poly.type
_entity_poly.pdbx_seq_one_letter_code
_entity_poly.pdbx_strand_id
1 'polypeptide(L)'
;MPAAYEAEVEPEYTEEEIEERWYGVPPAGERAPPSGWKYLGSITLVLLFEFALWAVYRALTADFYGQFGSYWFYVGHIIAAPTIHLGPILLYWVFIRKERLFVRSDLENGKYMSFSFGPFKMTRKLLFTAVLVGLFGGIIWRMAEFIVFDTTSVMLGGSEFGTLTLFNVFSGEEIPLFLLMTFVMFFIVGPVEEFEFRSFVHDQSQRVI
;
A
#
# COMPACT_ATOMS: atom_id res chain seq x y z
N MET A 1 16.71 38.61 -30.73
CA MET A 1 17.09 38.41 -29.32
C MET A 1 16.12 37.39 -28.74
N PRO A 2 16.54 36.21 -28.27
CA PRO A 2 15.64 35.28 -27.62
C PRO A 2 15.42 35.72 -26.16
N ALA A 3 14.18 35.65 -25.71
CA ALA A 3 13.76 35.96 -24.35
C ALA A 3 14.45 35.01 -23.35
N ALA A 4 15.07 35.59 -22.32
CA ALA A 4 15.56 34.85 -21.17
C ALA A 4 14.38 34.22 -20.46
N TYR A 5 14.41 32.89 -20.32
CA TYR A 5 13.52 32.20 -19.39
C TYR A 5 13.98 32.63 -17.99
N GLU A 6 13.11 33.34 -17.27
CA GLU A 6 13.33 33.56 -15.84
C GLU A 6 13.13 32.20 -15.16
N ALA A 7 14.23 31.61 -14.70
CA ALA A 7 14.16 30.46 -13.82
C ALA A 7 13.46 30.92 -12.54
N GLU A 8 12.24 30.44 -12.29
CA GLU A 8 11.58 30.58 -11.00
C GLU A 8 12.53 29.98 -9.94
N VAL A 9 13.11 30.85 -9.13
CA VAL A 9 13.97 30.48 -8.01
C VAL A 9 13.08 29.75 -7.01
N GLU A 10 13.18 28.42 -6.95
CA GLU A 10 12.50 27.62 -5.92
C GLU A 10 12.96 28.14 -4.54
N PRO A 11 12.05 28.47 -3.61
CA PRO A 11 12.44 28.86 -2.26
C PRO A 11 13.11 27.67 -1.58
N GLU A 12 14.39 27.83 -1.27
CA GLU A 12 15.18 26.90 -0.47
C GLU A 12 14.80 27.11 1.00
N TYR A 13 13.84 26.32 1.49
CA TYR A 13 13.46 26.35 2.91
C TYR A 13 14.57 25.76 3.76
N THR A 14 14.96 26.46 4.82
CA THR A 14 15.89 25.96 5.83
C THR A 14 15.22 24.89 6.69
N GLU A 15 15.98 23.92 7.20
CA GLU A 15 15.45 22.82 8.04
C GLU A 15 14.64 23.35 9.25
N GLU A 16 15.02 24.51 9.82
CA GLU A 16 14.33 25.17 10.92
C GLU A 16 12.93 25.70 10.53
N GLU A 17 12.74 26.21 9.31
CA GLU A 17 11.43 26.70 8.84
C GLU A 17 10.43 25.54 8.60
N ILE A 18 10.95 24.34 8.31
CA ILE A 18 10.15 23.12 8.17
C ILE A 18 9.70 22.63 9.55
N GLU A 19 10.45 22.87 10.62
CA GLU A 19 10.08 22.46 11.98
C GLU A 19 9.01 23.38 12.61
N GLU A 20 9.06 24.69 12.38
CA GLU A 20 8.16 25.64 13.08
C GLU A 20 6.70 25.64 12.60
N ARG A 21 6.40 25.22 11.36
CA ARG A 21 5.03 25.29 10.82
C ARG A 21 4.18 24.03 11.02
N TRP A 22 4.77 22.93 11.46
CA TRP A 22 4.10 21.64 11.48
C TRP A 22 3.80 21.20 12.91
N TYR A 23 2.58 21.48 13.38
CA TYR A 23 2.06 21.02 14.68
C TYR A 23 1.66 19.53 14.72
N GLY A 24 2.19 18.73 13.80
CA GLY A 24 1.96 17.29 13.71
C GLY A 24 3.18 16.61 13.12
N VAL A 25 3.17 15.26 13.13
CA VAL A 25 4.16 14.44 12.42
C VAL A 25 4.25 15.02 10.99
N PRO A 26 5.40 15.58 10.53
CA PRO A 26 5.49 16.22 9.23
C PRO A 26 5.06 15.18 8.20
N PRO A 27 4.01 15.43 7.42
CA PRO A 27 3.42 14.40 6.58
C PRO A 27 4.47 13.97 5.55
N ALA A 28 4.31 12.82 4.91
CA ALA A 28 5.35 12.30 4.02
C ALA A 28 5.58 13.22 2.79
N GLY A 29 6.66 14.01 2.79
CA GLY A 29 7.01 14.93 1.70
C GLY A 29 7.33 16.37 2.14
N GLU A 30 8.30 17.01 1.50
CA GLU A 30 8.83 18.31 1.98
C GLU A 30 8.09 19.52 1.40
N ARG A 31 7.25 19.32 0.38
CA ARG A 31 6.63 20.41 -0.39
C ARG A 31 5.18 20.64 0.02
N ALA A 32 4.82 21.90 0.24
CA ALA A 32 3.44 22.30 0.51
C ALA A 32 2.51 21.86 -0.64
N PRO A 33 1.28 21.40 -0.33
CA PRO A 33 0.31 21.08 -1.37
C PRO A 33 -0.08 22.37 -2.12
N PRO A 34 -0.15 22.35 -3.46
CA PRO A 34 -0.39 23.56 -4.25
C PRO A 34 -1.78 24.16 -3.99
N SER A 35 -2.81 23.31 -3.99
CA SER A 35 -4.18 23.64 -3.57
C SER A 35 -4.88 22.36 -3.17
N GLY A 36 -5.67 22.37 -2.09
CA GLY A 36 -6.25 21.15 -1.52
C GLY A 36 -6.97 20.25 -2.54
N TRP A 37 -7.85 20.81 -3.35
CA TRP A 37 -8.60 20.05 -4.37
C TRP A 37 -7.73 19.48 -5.49
N LYS A 38 -6.73 20.24 -5.99
CA LYS A 38 -5.78 19.70 -7.00
C LYS A 38 -4.91 18.60 -6.40
N TYR A 39 -4.59 18.70 -5.10
CA TYR A 39 -3.80 17.69 -4.41
C TYR A 39 -4.57 16.39 -4.21
N LEU A 40 -5.80 16.46 -3.67
CA LEU A 40 -6.71 15.31 -3.58
C LEU A 40 -6.99 14.70 -4.96
N GLY A 41 -7.13 15.54 -5.99
CA GLY A 41 -7.27 15.09 -7.37
C GLY A 41 -6.05 14.28 -7.84
N SER A 42 -4.83 14.70 -7.50
CA SER A 42 -3.62 13.95 -7.84
C SER A 42 -3.50 12.60 -7.13
N ILE A 43 -3.88 12.53 -5.84
CA ILE A 43 -3.94 11.27 -5.09
C ILE A 43 -4.94 10.33 -5.77
N THR A 44 -6.15 10.81 -6.02
CA THR A 44 -7.22 10.03 -6.66
C THR A 44 -6.82 9.53 -8.04
N LEU A 45 -6.18 10.38 -8.85
CA LEU A 45 -5.75 10.02 -10.20
C LEU A 45 -4.69 8.92 -10.20
N VAL A 46 -3.76 8.94 -9.25
CA VAL A 46 -2.75 7.88 -9.12
C VAL A 46 -3.39 6.57 -8.69
N LEU A 47 -4.32 6.59 -7.72
CA LEU A 47 -5.06 5.38 -7.33
C LEU A 47 -5.89 4.81 -8.49
N LEU A 48 -6.55 5.65 -9.29
CA LEU A 48 -7.29 5.20 -10.47
C LEU A 48 -6.37 4.59 -11.52
N PHE A 49 -5.20 5.19 -11.74
CA PHE A 49 -4.19 4.67 -12.65
C PHE A 49 -3.65 3.32 -12.18
N GLU A 50 -3.45 3.15 -10.88
CA GLU A 50 -3.07 1.89 -10.25
C GLU A 50 -4.13 0.79 -10.43
N PHE A 51 -5.42 1.09 -10.20
CA PHE A 51 -6.50 0.16 -10.50
C PHE A 51 -6.51 -0.25 -11.97
N ALA A 52 -6.26 0.69 -12.89
CA ALA A 52 -6.17 0.39 -14.31
C ALA A 52 -4.96 -0.51 -14.63
N LEU A 53 -3.79 -0.24 -14.04
CA LEU A 53 -2.60 -1.10 -14.18
C LEU A 53 -2.86 -2.50 -13.65
N TRP A 54 -3.52 -2.63 -12.50
CA TRP A 54 -3.89 -3.92 -11.94
C TRP A 54 -4.83 -4.70 -12.86
N ALA A 55 -5.86 -4.03 -13.39
CA ALA A 55 -6.79 -4.64 -14.33
C ALA A 55 -6.10 -5.12 -15.62
N VAL A 56 -5.20 -4.30 -16.19
CA VAL A 56 -4.41 -4.67 -17.36
C VAL A 56 -3.48 -5.85 -17.04
N TYR A 57 -2.77 -5.80 -15.92
CA TYR A 57 -1.93 -6.91 -15.46
C TYR A 57 -2.73 -8.21 -15.34
N ARG A 58 -3.90 -8.19 -14.70
CA ARG A 58 -4.76 -9.38 -14.56
C ARG A 58 -5.30 -9.87 -15.89
N ALA A 59 -5.71 -8.98 -16.79
CA ALA A 59 -6.17 -9.35 -18.12
C ALA A 59 -5.08 -10.06 -18.93
N LEU A 60 -3.83 -9.59 -18.84
CA LEU A 60 -2.70 -10.17 -19.58
C LEU A 60 -2.16 -11.45 -18.96
N THR A 61 -2.31 -11.62 -17.65
CA THR A 61 -1.68 -12.73 -16.92
C THR A 61 -2.67 -13.80 -16.46
N ALA A 62 -3.97 -13.63 -16.71
CA ALA A 62 -5.01 -14.59 -16.31
C ALA A 62 -4.72 -16.02 -16.81
N ASP A 63 -4.24 -16.17 -18.05
CA ASP A 63 -3.97 -17.49 -18.64
C ASP A 63 -2.74 -18.19 -18.03
N PHE A 64 -1.78 -17.41 -17.50
CA PHE A 64 -0.53 -17.94 -16.96
C PHE A 64 -0.59 -18.11 -15.44
N TYR A 65 -1.03 -17.06 -14.73
CA TYR A 65 -1.16 -17.07 -13.29
C TYR A 65 -2.48 -17.66 -12.82
N GLY A 66 -3.40 -17.99 -13.73
CA GLY A 66 -4.66 -18.63 -13.39
C GLY A 66 -5.60 -17.74 -12.58
N GLN A 67 -6.60 -18.40 -12.01
CA GLN A 67 -7.61 -17.77 -11.17
C GLN A 67 -7.13 -17.58 -9.74
N PHE A 68 -7.86 -16.74 -9.00
CA PHE A 68 -7.69 -16.57 -7.57
C PHE A 68 -7.72 -17.94 -6.87
N GLY A 69 -6.83 -18.15 -5.90
CA GLY A 69 -6.69 -19.45 -5.22
C GLY A 69 -5.68 -20.41 -5.85
N SER A 70 -5.09 -20.12 -7.01
CA SER A 70 -4.05 -20.97 -7.59
C SER A 70 -2.63 -20.63 -7.10
N TYR A 71 -1.70 -21.57 -7.14
CA TYR A 71 -0.30 -21.34 -6.76
C TYR A 71 0.34 -20.20 -7.56
N TRP A 72 0.20 -20.25 -8.88
CA TRP A 72 0.81 -19.29 -9.79
C TRP A 72 0.25 -17.88 -9.58
N PHE A 73 -1.02 -17.77 -9.20
CA PHE A 73 -1.62 -16.51 -8.79
C PHE A 73 -0.84 -15.89 -7.63
N TYR A 74 -0.65 -16.62 -6.53
CA TYR A 74 0.06 -16.12 -5.36
C TYR A 74 1.54 -15.83 -5.62
N VAL A 75 2.22 -16.66 -6.41
CA VAL A 75 3.61 -16.41 -6.81
C VAL A 75 3.73 -15.10 -7.60
N GLY A 76 2.83 -14.86 -8.55
CA GLY A 76 2.80 -13.60 -9.30
C GLY A 76 2.55 -12.39 -8.40
N HIS A 77 1.70 -12.53 -7.39
CA HIS A 77 1.36 -11.44 -6.46
C HIS A 77 2.52 -10.97 -5.59
N ILE A 78 3.49 -11.84 -5.28
CA ILE A 78 4.69 -11.46 -4.50
C ILE A 78 5.40 -10.26 -5.12
N ILE A 79 5.45 -10.20 -6.45
CA ILE A 79 6.12 -9.12 -7.20
C ILE A 79 5.11 -8.09 -7.67
N ALA A 80 3.99 -8.54 -8.24
CA ALA A 80 3.03 -7.66 -8.88
C ALA A 80 2.38 -6.70 -7.88
N ALA A 81 2.00 -7.16 -6.69
CA ALA A 81 1.32 -6.31 -5.71
C ALA A 81 2.20 -5.10 -5.29
N PRO A 82 3.43 -5.27 -4.77
CA PRO A 82 4.24 -4.12 -4.39
C PRO A 82 4.63 -3.25 -5.59
N THR A 83 4.85 -3.84 -6.76
CA THR A 83 5.27 -3.09 -7.96
C THR A 83 4.14 -2.24 -8.52
N ILE A 84 2.93 -2.79 -8.61
CA ILE A 84 1.78 -2.10 -9.21
C ILE A 84 1.16 -1.13 -8.22
N HIS A 85 1.08 -1.48 -6.93
CA HIS A 85 0.46 -0.60 -5.94
C HIS A 85 1.40 0.52 -5.48
N LEU A 86 2.63 0.19 -5.08
CA LEU A 86 3.55 1.20 -4.54
C LEU A 86 4.36 1.92 -5.64
N GLY A 87 4.60 1.26 -6.77
CA GLY A 87 5.46 1.78 -7.85
C GLY A 87 4.94 3.08 -8.48
N PRO A 88 3.70 3.15 -8.98
CA PRO A 88 3.15 4.37 -9.57
C PRO A 88 3.13 5.55 -8.61
N ILE A 89 2.77 5.30 -7.34
CA ILE A 89 2.82 6.30 -6.27
C ILE A 89 4.25 6.83 -6.12
N LEU A 90 5.22 5.94 -5.95
CA LEU A 90 6.62 6.32 -5.81
C LEU A 90 7.12 7.13 -7.01
N LEU A 91 6.85 6.66 -8.23
CA LEU A 91 7.29 7.31 -9.46
C LEU A 91 6.67 8.69 -9.62
N TYR A 92 5.37 8.83 -9.38
CA TYR A 92 4.68 10.11 -9.49
C TYR A 92 5.22 11.11 -8.45
N TRP A 93 5.35 10.70 -7.19
CA TRP A 93 5.80 11.62 -6.14
C TRP A 93 7.29 11.99 -6.27
N VAL A 94 8.15 11.06 -6.66
CA VAL A 94 9.58 11.34 -6.81
C VAL A 94 9.87 12.12 -8.09
N PHE A 95 9.28 11.75 -9.23
CA PHE A 95 9.65 12.34 -10.51
C PHE A 95 8.80 13.54 -10.93
N ILE A 96 7.49 13.53 -10.63
CA ILE A 96 6.56 14.60 -11.01
C ILE A 96 6.46 15.63 -9.90
N ARG A 97 6.26 15.20 -8.65
CA ARG A 97 6.20 16.11 -7.49
C ARG A 97 7.57 16.54 -6.99
N LYS A 98 8.64 15.89 -7.46
CA LYS A 98 10.04 16.17 -7.08
C LYS A 98 10.28 16.04 -5.58
N GLU A 99 9.59 15.10 -4.93
CA GLU A 99 9.86 14.80 -3.53
C GLU A 99 11.15 13.99 -3.38
N ARG A 100 11.88 14.24 -2.30
CA ARG A 100 13.09 13.49 -1.99
C ARG A 100 12.75 12.05 -1.66
N LEU A 101 13.54 11.13 -2.21
CA LEU A 101 13.34 9.69 -2.03
C LEU A 101 13.58 9.25 -0.58
N PHE A 102 14.42 9.95 0.17
CA PHE A 102 14.76 9.58 1.53
C PHE A 102 14.80 10.82 2.41
N VAL A 103 13.91 10.87 3.39
CA VAL A 103 13.83 11.97 4.36
C VAL A 103 13.80 11.37 5.75
N ARG A 104 14.69 11.83 6.63
CA ARG A 104 14.61 11.48 8.05
C ARG A 104 13.76 12.54 8.72
N SER A 105 12.75 12.11 9.47
CA SER A 105 11.81 13.00 10.15
C SER A 105 11.65 12.59 11.62
N ASP A 106 10.97 13.43 12.40
CA ASP A 106 10.66 13.22 13.81
C ASP A 106 11.92 13.05 14.68
N LEU A 107 12.61 14.15 14.96
CA LEU A 107 13.71 14.18 15.91
C LEU A 107 13.15 14.17 17.35
N GLU A 108 13.26 13.04 18.05
CA GLU A 108 12.86 12.92 19.46
C GLU A 108 14.10 12.61 20.30
N ASN A 109 14.44 13.44 21.28
CA ASN A 109 15.62 13.29 22.15
C ASN A 109 16.95 13.11 21.36
N GLY A 110 17.12 13.84 20.25
CA GLY A 110 18.32 13.77 19.40
C GLY A 110 18.44 12.51 18.55
N LYS A 111 17.37 11.70 18.46
CA LYS A 111 17.30 10.52 17.58
C LYS A 111 16.13 10.66 16.61
N TYR A 112 16.40 10.40 15.33
CA TYR A 112 15.35 10.28 14.33
C TYR A 112 14.49 9.04 14.60
N MET A 113 13.19 9.26 14.80
CA MET A 113 12.21 8.22 15.13
C MET A 113 11.42 7.74 13.91
N SER A 114 11.52 8.45 12.79
CA SER A 114 10.88 8.07 11.54
C SER A 114 11.76 8.31 10.32
N PHE A 115 11.41 7.59 9.26
CA PHE A 115 12.03 7.69 7.97
C PHE A 115 10.95 7.64 6.90
N SER A 116 11.02 8.53 5.93
CA SER A 116 10.14 8.54 4.79
C SER A 116 10.90 8.04 3.57
N PHE A 117 10.29 7.09 2.85
CA PHE A 117 10.73 6.65 1.54
C PHE A 117 9.81 7.26 0.48
N GLY A 118 10.24 8.35 -0.15
CA GLY A 118 9.40 9.18 -0.99
C GLY A 118 8.14 9.60 -0.23
N PRO A 119 6.94 9.27 -0.73
CA PRO A 119 5.69 9.68 -0.11
C PRO A 119 5.17 8.71 0.97
N PHE A 120 5.96 7.71 1.35
CA PHE A 120 5.59 6.72 2.37
C PHE A 120 6.32 7.00 3.68
N LYS A 121 5.57 7.39 4.72
CA LYS A 121 6.15 7.57 6.06
C LYS A 121 6.22 6.26 6.83
N MET A 122 7.41 5.92 7.31
CA MET A 122 7.64 4.81 8.24
C MET A 122 8.02 5.35 9.61
N THR A 123 7.11 5.23 10.58
CA THR A 123 7.46 5.41 11.99
C THR A 123 7.62 4.04 12.65
N ARG A 124 8.57 3.90 13.58
CA ARG A 124 8.77 2.64 14.33
C ARG A 124 7.51 2.15 15.05
N LYS A 125 6.67 3.08 15.51
CA LYS A 125 5.38 2.79 16.18
C LYS A 125 4.35 2.29 15.18
N LEU A 126 4.22 2.94 14.01
CA LEU A 126 3.30 2.49 12.96
C LEU A 126 3.72 1.16 12.36
N LEU A 127 5.01 0.87 12.21
CA LEU A 127 5.47 -0.40 11.65
C LEU A 127 5.02 -1.61 12.49
N PHE A 128 5.10 -1.52 13.83
CA PHE A 128 4.66 -2.60 14.71
C PHE A 128 3.13 -2.72 14.71
N THR A 129 2.41 -1.59 14.79
CA THR A 129 0.93 -1.60 14.71
C THR A 129 0.44 -2.11 13.36
N ALA A 130 1.10 -1.74 12.27
CA ALA A 130 0.85 -2.22 10.91
C ALA A 130 1.03 -3.73 10.82
N VAL A 131 2.13 -4.28 11.34
CA VAL A 131 2.35 -5.72 11.39
C VAL A 131 1.26 -6.42 12.20
N LEU A 132 0.85 -5.86 13.34
CA LEU A 132 -0.24 -6.43 14.13
C LEU A 132 -1.60 -6.35 13.43
N VAL A 133 -1.94 -5.22 12.80
CA VAL A 133 -3.18 -5.03 12.04
C VAL A 133 -3.19 -5.96 10.83
N GLY A 134 -2.08 -6.07 10.09
CA GLY A 134 -1.93 -7.02 9.00
C GLY A 134 -2.06 -8.47 9.46
N LEU A 135 -1.52 -8.79 10.65
CA LEU A 135 -1.65 -10.13 11.23
C LEU A 135 -3.10 -10.44 11.65
N PHE A 136 -3.73 -9.59 12.47
CA PHE A 136 -5.11 -9.83 12.91
C PHE A 136 -6.10 -9.72 11.75
N GLY A 137 -5.91 -8.73 10.86
CA GLY A 137 -6.69 -8.54 9.65
C GLY A 137 -6.58 -9.75 8.73
N GLY A 138 -5.37 -10.28 8.51
CA GLY A 138 -5.16 -11.49 7.73
C GLY A 138 -5.85 -12.72 8.34
N ILE A 139 -5.83 -12.88 9.67
CA ILE A 139 -6.53 -13.97 10.36
C ILE A 139 -8.05 -13.82 10.19
N ILE A 140 -8.59 -12.62 10.44
CA ILE A 140 -10.03 -12.35 10.32
C ILE A 140 -10.50 -12.55 8.88
N TRP A 141 -9.76 -12.00 7.91
CA TRP A 141 -10.03 -12.16 6.50
C TRP A 141 -10.04 -13.63 6.10
N ARG A 142 -9.07 -14.42 6.59
CA ARG A 142 -9.01 -15.85 6.30
C ARG A 142 -10.20 -16.60 6.89
N MET A 143 -10.60 -16.30 8.12
CA MET A 143 -11.80 -16.88 8.73
C MET A 143 -13.06 -16.49 7.94
N ALA A 144 -13.15 -15.25 7.48
CA ALA A 144 -14.26 -14.77 6.66
C ALA A 144 -14.30 -15.48 5.30
N GLU A 145 -13.16 -15.65 4.62
CA GLU A 145 -13.04 -16.37 3.36
C GLU A 145 -13.54 -17.82 3.49
N PHE A 146 -13.13 -18.53 4.55
CA PHE A 146 -13.62 -19.88 4.82
C PHE A 146 -15.14 -19.93 4.99
N ILE A 147 -15.70 -19.00 5.77
CA ILE A 147 -17.15 -18.90 5.97
C ILE A 147 -17.86 -18.63 4.64
N VAL A 148 -17.36 -17.70 3.84
CA VAL A 148 -17.98 -17.33 2.55
C VAL A 148 -17.92 -18.49 1.56
N PHE A 149 -16.77 -19.17 1.44
CA PHE A 149 -16.60 -20.29 0.53
C PHE A 149 -17.53 -21.45 0.87
N ASP A 150 -17.59 -21.80 2.16
CA ASP A 150 -18.44 -22.88 2.66
C ASP A 150 -19.93 -22.52 2.54
N THR A 151 -20.31 -21.28 2.88
CA THR A 151 -21.68 -20.77 2.69
C THR A 151 -22.09 -20.81 1.21
N THR A 152 -21.22 -20.37 0.32
CA THR A 152 -21.47 -20.38 -1.14
C THR A 152 -21.64 -21.81 -1.65
N SER A 153 -20.81 -22.75 -1.18
CA SER A 153 -20.89 -24.16 -1.56
C SER A 153 -22.20 -24.80 -1.09
N VAL A 154 -22.66 -24.49 0.12
CA VAL A 154 -23.98 -24.92 0.64
C VAL A 154 -25.11 -24.34 -0.19
N MET A 155 -25.07 -23.04 -0.51
CA MET A 155 -26.09 -22.37 -1.32
C MET A 155 -26.17 -22.93 -2.75
N LEU A 156 -25.05 -23.42 -3.30
CA LEU A 156 -24.98 -24.07 -4.60
C LEU A 156 -25.26 -25.59 -4.53
N GLY A 157 -25.61 -26.13 -3.36
CA GLY A 157 -26.00 -27.53 -3.17
C GLY A 157 -24.84 -28.52 -3.13
N GLY A 158 -23.61 -28.06 -2.93
CA GLY A 158 -22.40 -28.87 -3.01
C GLY A 158 -21.98 -29.57 -1.71
N SER A 159 -22.23 -28.98 -0.54
CA SER A 159 -21.78 -29.53 0.75
C SER A 159 -22.60 -29.01 1.94
N GLU A 160 -22.43 -29.62 3.12
CA GLU A 160 -22.98 -29.11 4.39
C GLU A 160 -22.05 -28.09 5.05
N PHE A 161 -22.62 -27.09 5.74
CA PHE A 161 -21.85 -26.04 6.43
C PHE A 161 -20.94 -26.66 7.50
N GLY A 162 -19.65 -26.30 7.48
CA GLY A 162 -18.62 -26.78 8.40
C GLY A 162 -17.75 -27.91 7.84
N THR A 163 -18.01 -28.40 6.62
CA THR A 163 -17.22 -29.49 6.03
C THR A 163 -15.95 -29.00 5.30
N LEU A 164 -15.89 -27.74 4.88
CA LEU A 164 -14.75 -27.17 4.14
C LEU A 164 -13.92 -26.16 4.95
N THR A 165 -14.27 -25.94 6.22
CA THR A 165 -13.92 -24.71 6.96
C THR A 165 -12.56 -24.72 7.67
N LEU A 166 -11.99 -25.88 8.02
CA LEU A 166 -10.69 -25.93 8.72
C LEU A 166 -10.00 -27.30 8.68
N PHE A 167 -10.77 -28.39 8.83
CA PHE A 167 -10.20 -29.74 8.91
C PHE A 167 -9.75 -30.31 7.55
N ASN A 168 -10.37 -29.89 6.45
CA ASN A 168 -10.00 -30.36 5.11
C ASN A 168 -8.62 -29.83 4.66
N VAL A 169 -8.25 -28.61 5.05
CA VAL A 169 -6.93 -28.01 4.77
C VAL A 169 -5.78 -28.82 5.37
N PHE A 170 -6.00 -29.45 6.51
CA PHE A 170 -4.99 -30.30 7.18
C PHE A 170 -4.97 -31.76 6.69
N SER A 171 -5.85 -32.13 5.75
CA SER A 171 -6.06 -33.52 5.33
C SER A 171 -5.56 -33.87 3.92
N GLY A 172 -5.03 -32.89 3.16
CA GLY A 172 -4.63 -33.10 1.76
C GLY A 172 -3.40 -32.33 1.29
N GLU A 173 -3.13 -32.41 -0.01
CA GLU A 173 -1.99 -31.77 -0.72
C GLU A 173 -2.06 -30.22 -0.76
N GLU A 174 -3.07 -29.61 -0.14
CA GLU A 174 -3.34 -28.16 -0.16
C GLU A 174 -2.61 -27.36 0.93
N ILE A 175 -1.91 -28.03 1.85
CA ILE A 175 -1.12 -27.38 2.91
C ILE A 175 -0.11 -26.37 2.35
N PRO A 176 0.68 -26.68 1.30
CA PRO A 176 1.66 -25.71 0.80
C PRO A 176 0.98 -24.52 0.09
N LEU A 177 -0.20 -24.71 -0.51
CA LEU A 177 -0.98 -23.63 -1.11
C LEU A 177 -1.53 -22.71 -0.02
N PHE A 178 -2.06 -23.31 1.04
CA PHE A 178 -2.52 -22.61 2.23
C PHE A 178 -1.41 -21.76 2.86
N LEU A 179 -0.23 -22.33 3.06
CA LEU A 179 0.92 -21.63 3.60
C LEU A 179 1.38 -20.51 2.67
N LEU A 180 1.44 -20.76 1.35
CA LEU A 180 1.80 -19.74 0.37
C LEU A 180 0.82 -18.58 0.36
N MET A 181 -0.47 -18.86 0.31
CA MET A 181 -1.52 -17.84 0.33
C MET A 181 -1.46 -17.02 1.62
N THR A 182 -1.32 -17.69 2.77
CA THR A 182 -1.17 -17.03 4.07
C THR A 182 0.07 -16.15 4.06
N PHE A 183 1.20 -16.65 3.56
CA PHE A 183 2.41 -15.87 3.46
C PHE A 183 2.21 -14.61 2.59
N VAL A 184 1.65 -14.75 1.39
CA VAL A 184 1.44 -13.64 0.46
C VAL A 184 0.49 -12.60 1.05
N MET A 185 -0.61 -13.02 1.65
CA MET A 185 -1.58 -12.08 2.21
C MET A 185 -1.01 -11.30 3.41
N PHE A 186 -0.29 -11.97 4.31
CA PHE A 186 0.21 -11.34 5.53
C PHE A 186 1.50 -10.54 5.34
N PHE A 187 2.39 -11.00 4.47
CA PHE A 187 3.73 -10.42 4.34
C PHE A 187 3.91 -9.61 3.06
N ILE A 188 2.99 -9.70 2.10
CA ILE A 188 3.04 -8.90 0.87
C ILE A 188 1.82 -7.98 0.79
N VAL A 189 0.61 -8.52 0.68
CA VAL A 189 -0.61 -7.72 0.43
C VAL A 189 -0.91 -6.79 1.60
N GLY A 190 -1.01 -7.32 2.83
CA GLY A 190 -1.29 -6.51 4.01
C GLY A 190 -0.30 -5.35 4.22
N PRO A 191 1.02 -5.56 4.14
CA PRO A 191 1.99 -4.48 4.19
C PRO A 191 1.84 -3.47 3.04
N VAL A 192 1.60 -3.94 1.81
CA VAL A 192 1.38 -3.06 0.64
C VAL A 192 0.16 -2.16 0.85
N GLU A 193 -0.97 -2.73 1.28
CA GLU A 193 -2.20 -1.98 1.56
C GLU A 193 -2.00 -0.98 2.70
N GLU A 194 -1.27 -1.35 3.76
CA GLU A 194 -0.96 -0.40 4.84
C GLU A 194 -0.09 0.75 4.33
N PHE A 195 0.91 0.46 3.48
CA PHE A 195 1.74 1.52 2.88
C PHE A 195 0.92 2.44 1.99
N GLU A 196 0.06 1.89 1.16
CA GLU A 196 -0.80 2.63 0.24
C GLU A 196 -1.84 3.47 1.00
N PHE A 197 -2.68 2.85 1.83
CA PHE A 197 -3.80 3.57 2.44
C PHE A 197 -3.40 4.39 3.67
N ARG A 198 -2.54 3.84 4.53
CA ARG A 198 -2.23 4.48 5.81
C ARG A 198 -1.00 5.37 5.71
N SER A 199 0.11 4.87 5.16
CA SER A 199 1.32 5.68 5.04
C SER A 199 1.26 6.70 3.91
N PHE A 200 0.43 6.47 2.89
CA PHE A 200 0.29 7.38 1.75
C PHE A 200 -1.05 8.09 1.73
N VAL A 201 -2.19 7.44 1.44
CA VAL A 201 -3.48 8.14 1.26
C VAL A 201 -3.85 8.97 2.49
N HIS A 202 -3.78 8.40 3.69
CA HIS A 202 -4.09 9.10 4.93
C HIS A 202 -3.12 10.26 5.18
N ASP A 203 -1.80 10.02 5.17
CA ASP A 203 -0.80 11.06 5.44
C ASP A 203 -0.79 12.18 4.39
N GLN A 204 -1.02 11.85 3.12
CA GLN A 204 -1.14 12.84 2.05
C GLN A 204 -2.45 13.63 2.16
N SER A 205 -3.55 12.99 2.55
CA SER A 205 -4.83 13.67 2.75
C SER A 205 -4.79 14.62 3.94
N GLN A 206 -4.06 14.26 5.01
CA GLN A 206 -3.86 15.12 6.17
C GLN A 206 -3.11 16.43 5.85
N ARG A 207 -2.34 16.50 4.75
CA ARG A 207 -1.71 17.75 4.29
C ARG A 207 -2.71 18.80 3.80
N VAL A 208 -3.90 18.35 3.42
CA VAL A 208 -4.92 19.19 2.79
C VAL A 208 -5.89 19.77 3.83
N ILE A 209 -5.99 19.14 5.00
CA ILE A 209 -6.86 19.52 6.13
C ILE A 209 -6.11 20.50 7.03
#